data_AF-A0AA96P8N0-F1
#
_entry.id   AF-A0AA96P8N0-F1
#
_cell.length_a   1.000
_cell.length_b   1.000
_cell.length_c   1.000
_cell.angle_alpha   90.00
_cell.angle_beta   90.00
_cell.angle_gamma   90.00
#
_symmetry.space_group_name_H-M   'P 1'
#
loop_
_entity.id
_entity.type
_entity.pdbx_description
1 polymer ?
#
loop_
_entity_poly.entity_id
_entity_poly.type
_entity_poly.pdbx_seq_one_letter_code
_entity_poly.pdbx_strand_id
1 'polypeptide(L)'
;MLMEDGIAGRPVASAPPLVAQMVDKRTILEMEIALTKACEVLPCELDNHRNRCFVAKKILKRVNAGERTFGGMVSAGMAAVETLRRRQEQV
;
A
#
# COMPACT_ATOMS: atom_id res chain seq x y z
N MET A 1 -42.02 -20.31 28.70
CA MET A 1 -41.96 -20.29 27.21
C MET A 1 -41.88 -18.82 26.81
N LEU A 2 -41.02 -18.48 25.84
CA LEU A 2 -40.69 -17.13 25.31
C LEU A 2 -39.73 -16.34 26.24
N MET A 3 -38.39 -16.45 26.10
CA MET A 3 -37.48 -15.90 25.07
C MET A 3 -37.60 -14.38 24.92
N GLU A 4 -36.68 -13.63 25.55
CA GLU A 4 -36.37 -12.25 25.17
C GLU A 4 -34.91 -12.20 24.68
N ASP A 5 -34.79 -11.77 23.42
CA ASP A 5 -33.60 -11.78 22.58
C ASP A 5 -32.39 -11.07 23.19
N GLY A 6 -31.32 -11.84 23.39
CA GLY A 6 -29.98 -11.30 23.55
C GLY A 6 -29.55 -10.63 22.24
N ILE A 7 -29.47 -9.30 22.25
CA ILE A 7 -28.91 -8.51 21.16
C ILE A 7 -27.42 -8.85 21.08
N ALA A 8 -27.11 -9.88 20.28
CA ALA A 8 -25.76 -10.25 19.90
C ALA A 8 -25.12 -9.05 19.20
N GLY A 9 -24.28 -8.32 19.93
CA GLY A 9 -23.45 -7.27 19.39
C GLY A 9 -22.67 -7.83 18.19
N ARG A 10 -23.03 -7.37 16.99
CA ARG A 10 -22.25 -7.59 15.77
C ARG A 10 -20.80 -7.28 16.10
N PRO A 11 -19.83 -8.17 15.85
CA PRO A 11 -18.43 -7.78 15.92
C PRO A 11 -18.26 -6.67 14.88
N VAL A 12 -18.03 -5.45 15.36
CA VAL A 12 -17.63 -4.35 14.49
C VAL A 12 -16.38 -4.88 13.79
N ALA A 13 -16.46 -5.05 12.47
CA ALA A 13 -15.32 -5.49 11.70
C ALA A 13 -14.22 -4.48 11.99
N SER A 14 -13.26 -4.87 12.83
CA SER A 14 -12.20 -4.00 13.30
C SER A 14 -11.53 -3.45 12.05
N ALA A 15 -11.65 -2.14 11.84
CA ALA A 15 -10.96 -1.49 10.74
C ALA A 15 -9.50 -1.97 10.78
N PRO A 16 -8.93 -2.38 9.64
CA PRO A 16 -7.55 -2.87 9.63
C PRO A 16 -6.67 -1.82 10.31
N PRO A 17 -5.81 -2.22 11.25
CA PRO A 17 -5.04 -1.29 12.05
C PRO A 17 -4.31 -0.31 11.13
N LEU A 18 -4.29 0.96 11.52
CA LEU A 18 -3.59 1.99 10.76
C LEU A 18 -2.14 1.55 10.57
N VAL A 19 -1.56 1.80 9.39
CA VAL A 19 -0.17 1.42 9.11
C VAL A 19 0.78 1.92 10.21
N ALA A 20 0.52 3.10 10.76
CA ALA A 20 1.29 3.68 11.87
C ALA A 20 1.22 2.89 13.20
N GLN A 21 0.24 2.01 13.37
CA GLN A 21 0.13 1.12 14.53
C GLN A 21 0.87 -0.21 14.33
N MET A 22 1.15 -0.59 13.07
CA MET A 22 1.81 -1.87 12.72
C MET A 22 3.27 -1.69 12.31
N VAL A 23 3.66 -0.47 11.95
CA VAL A 23 4.91 -0.15 11.28
C VAL A 23 5.60 0.95 12.07
N ASP A 24 6.87 0.73 12.43
CA ASP A 24 7.65 1.73 13.15
C ASP A 24 7.81 3.01 12.31
N LYS A 25 7.97 4.16 12.99
CA LYS A 25 8.05 5.48 12.34
C LYS A 25 9.13 5.55 11.26
N ARG A 26 10.25 4.84 11.45
CA ARG A 26 11.33 4.80 10.47
C ARG A 26 10.87 4.09 9.20
N THR A 27 10.24 2.93 9.33
CA THR A 27 9.70 2.20 8.18
C THR A 27 8.64 3.02 7.43
N ILE A 28 7.80 3.81 8.11
CA ILE A 28 6.85 4.72 7.45
C ILE A 28 7.59 5.76 6.61
N LEU A 29 8.60 6.42 7.19
CA LEU A 29 9.40 7.43 6.48
C LEU A 29 10.12 6.80 5.27
N GLU A 30 10.68 5.61 5.43
CA GLU A 30 11.32 4.87 4.33
C GLU A 30 10.33 4.52 3.22
N MET A 31 9.07 4.16 3.56
CA MET A 31 8.00 3.94 2.58
C MET A 31 7.61 5.22 1.84
N GLU A 32 7.50 6.35 2.53
CA GLU A 32 7.21 7.66 1.92
C GLU A 32 8.31 8.06 0.94
N ILE A 33 9.58 7.93 1.33
CA ILE A 33 10.72 8.21 0.46
C ILE A 33 10.72 7.25 -0.74
N ALA A 34 10.48 5.96 -0.53
CA ALA A 34 10.43 4.97 -1.61
C ALA A 34 9.30 5.27 -2.61
N LEU A 35 8.13 5.69 -2.11
CA LEU A 35 7.00 6.10 -2.95
C LEU A 35 7.36 7.34 -3.77
N THR A 36 7.94 8.37 -3.15
CA THR A 36 8.38 9.58 -3.85
C THR A 36 9.36 9.24 -4.98
N LYS A 37 10.41 8.47 -4.68
CA LYS A 37 11.39 8.03 -5.68
C LYS A 37 10.78 7.26 -6.84
N ALA A 38 9.81 6.38 -6.55
CA ALA A 38 9.13 5.63 -7.60
C ALA A 38 8.22 6.54 -8.46
N CYS A 39 7.55 7.52 -7.85
CA CYS A 39 6.69 8.45 -8.60
C CYS A 39 7.50 9.45 -9.44
N GLU A 40 8.71 9.83 -9.02
CA GLU A 40 9.59 10.74 -9.78
C GLU A 40 9.97 10.21 -11.17
N VAL A 41 10.03 8.88 -11.33
CA VAL A 41 10.37 8.24 -12.60
C VAL A 41 9.13 7.83 -13.41
N LEU A 42 7.93 8.16 -12.94
CA LEU A 42 6.69 7.85 -13.64
C LEU A 42 6.52 8.82 -14.83
N PRO A 43 6.19 8.33 -16.04
CA PRO A 43 5.82 9.21 -17.15
C PRO A 43 4.63 10.09 -16.79
N CYS A 44 4.59 11.33 -17.30
CA CYS A 44 3.53 12.31 -16.99
C CYS A 44 2.13 11.77 -17.31
N GLU A 45 1.98 10.97 -18.36
CA GLU A 45 0.71 10.36 -18.78
C GLU A 45 0.21 9.32 -17.76
N LEU A 46 1.14 8.73 -17.01
CA LEU A 46 0.84 7.75 -15.97
C LEU A 46 0.75 8.39 -14.58
N ASP A 47 1.21 9.63 -14.39
CA ASP A 47 1.28 10.28 -13.06
C ASP A 47 -0.07 10.83 -12.60
N ASN A 48 -1.00 9.92 -12.38
CA ASN A 48 -2.29 10.20 -11.77
C ASN A 48 -2.42 9.51 -10.41
N HIS A 49 -3.34 10.00 -9.59
CA HIS A 49 -3.57 9.52 -8.23
C HIS A 49 -3.77 7.99 -8.15
N ARG A 50 -4.46 7.39 -9.13
CA ARG A 50 -4.74 5.95 -9.16
C ARG A 50 -3.47 5.13 -9.34
N ASN A 51 -2.57 5.56 -10.22
CA ASN A 51 -1.30 4.90 -10.47
C ASN A 51 -0.31 5.09 -9.31
N ARG A 52 -0.26 6.29 -8.70
CA ARG A 52 0.51 6.51 -7.47
C ARG A 52 0.02 5.62 -6.31
N CYS A 53 -1.30 5.47 -6.17
CA CYS A 53 -1.89 4.53 -5.21
C CYS A 53 -1.51 3.08 -5.52
N PHE A 54 -1.44 2.68 -6.79
CA PHE A 54 -0.99 1.35 -7.17
C PHE A 54 0.46 1.09 -6.72
N VAL A 55 1.37 2.04 -6.95
CA VAL A 55 2.77 1.97 -6.50
C VAL A 55 2.83 1.85 -4.96
N ALA A 56 2.13 2.73 -4.24
CA ALA A 56 2.07 2.70 -2.78
C ALA A 56 1.57 1.34 -2.23
N LYS A 57 0.53 0.77 -2.85
CA LYS A 57 0.01 -0.56 -2.48
C LYS A 57 1.03 -1.67 -2.68
N LYS A 58 1.88 -1.59 -3.71
CA LYS A 58 2.93 -2.59 -3.96
C LYS A 58 4.04 -2.53 -2.93
N ILE A 59 4.45 -1.32 -2.53
CA ILE A 59 5.41 -1.10 -1.44
C ILE A 59 4.82 -1.65 -0.13
N LEU A 60 3.61 -1.23 0.23
CA LEU A 60 2.93 -1.67 1.45
C LEU A 60 2.77 -3.20 1.48
N LYS A 61 2.44 -3.85 0.35
CA LYS A 61 2.35 -5.31 0.27
C LYS A 61 3.66 -5.99 0.68
N ARG A 62 4.81 -5.45 0.29
CA ARG A 62 6.12 -6.00 0.66
C ARG A 62 6.42 -5.78 2.14
N VAL A 63 6.14 -4.59 2.67
CA VAL A 63 6.30 -4.30 4.09
C VAL A 63 5.41 -5.20 4.95
N ASN A 64 4.17 -5.42 4.55
CA ASN A 64 3.26 -6.36 5.22
C ASN A 64 3.75 -7.82 5.15
N ALA A 65 4.53 -8.17 4.12
CA ALA A 65 5.17 -9.48 4.00
C ALA A 65 6.50 -9.60 4.78
N GLY A 66 6.88 -8.58 5.56
CA GLY A 66 8.10 -8.59 6.37
C GLY A 66 9.31 -7.87 5.75
N GLU A 67 9.16 -7.20 4.61
CA GLU A 67 10.21 -6.33 4.08
C GLU A 67 10.51 -5.20 5.07
N ARG A 68 11.77 -5.04 5.44
CA ARG A 68 12.24 -3.99 6.38
C ARG A 68 13.39 -3.18 5.82
N THR A 69 13.80 -3.44 4.58
CA THR A 69 14.90 -2.70 3.96
C THR A 69 14.36 -1.61 3.04
N PHE A 70 14.94 -0.41 3.13
CA PHE A 70 14.65 0.67 2.20
C PHE A 70 14.87 0.25 0.74
N GLY A 71 15.94 -0.50 0.45
CA GLY A 71 16.23 -1.02 -0.89
C GLY A 71 15.14 -1.94 -1.44
N GLY A 72 14.57 -2.82 -0.59
CA GLY A 72 13.45 -3.67 -0.97
C GLY A 72 12.17 -2.89 -1.24
N MET A 73 11.91 -1.82 -0.47
CA MET A 73 10.77 -0.92 -0.71
C MET A 73 10.91 -0.16 -2.03
N VAL A 74 12.08 0.42 -2.30
CA VAL A 74 12.37 1.11 -3.57
C VAL A 74 12.20 0.14 -4.75
N SER A 75 12.77 -1.06 -4.65
CA SER A 75 12.66 -2.07 -5.69
C SER A 75 11.21 -2.46 -5.99
N ALA A 76 10.38 -2.56 -4.95
CA ALA A 76 8.95 -2.83 -5.09
C ALA A 76 8.20 -1.69 -5.80
N GLY A 77 8.55 -0.44 -5.48
CA GLY A 77 8.02 0.74 -6.15
C GLY A 77 8.40 0.74 -7.63
N MET A 78 9.68 0.57 -7.95
CA MET A 78 10.18 0.55 -9.33
C MET A 78 9.55 -0.57 -10.18
N ALA A 79 9.39 -1.76 -9.61
CA ALA A 79 8.71 -2.86 -10.30
C ALA A 79 7.23 -2.54 -10.60
N ALA A 80 6.57 -1.78 -9.71
CA ALA A 80 5.21 -1.30 -9.94
C ALA A 80 5.15 -0.27 -11.08
N VAL A 81 6.12 0.65 -11.15
CA VAL A 81 6.26 1.61 -12.26
C VAL A 81 6.42 0.87 -13.59
N GLU A 82 7.35 -0.08 -13.65
CA GLU A 82 7.60 -0.88 -14.85
C GLU A 82 6.34 -1.63 -15.31
N THR A 83 5.56 -2.15 -14.35
CA THR A 83 4.27 -2.78 -14.65
C THR A 83 3.29 -1.80 -15.29
N LEU A 84 3.26 -0.54 -14.85
CA LEU A 84 2.38 0.49 -15.42
C LEU A 84 2.82 0.89 -16.84
N ARG A 85 4.13 1.05 -17.08
CA ARG A 85 4.69 1.37 -18.40
C ARG A 85 4.32 0.31 -19.44
N ARG A 86 4.52 -0.97 -19.09
CA ARG A 86 4.15 -2.10 -19.95
C ARG A 86 2.66 -2.17 -20.28
N ARG A 87 1.79 -1.70 -19.38
CA ARG A 87 0.34 -1.64 -19.63
C ARG A 87 -0.04 -0.52 -20.58
N GLN A 88 0.72 0.58 -20.60
CA GLN A 88 0.51 1.69 -21.52
C GLN A 88 0.90 1.33 -22.95
N GLU A 89 2.00 0.59 -23.13
CA GLU A 89 2.51 0.16 -24.44
C GLU A 89 1.60 -0.88 -25.15
N GLN A 90 0.63 -1.44 -24.43
CA GLN A 90 -0.33 -2.43 -24.96
C GLN A 90 -1.67 -1.81 -25.38
N VAL A 91 -1.81 -0.48 -25.28
CA VAL A 91 -3.01 0.29 -25.64
C VAL A 91 -2.67 1.20 -26.81
#